data_AF-A0A2N2QVI3-F1
#
_entry.id   AF-A0A2N2QVI3-F1
#
_cell.length_a   1.000
_cell.length_b   1.000
_cell.length_c   1.000
_cell.angle_alpha   90.00
_cell.angle_beta   90.00
_cell.angle_gamma   90.00
#
_symmetry.space_group_name_H-M   'P 1'
#
loop_
_entity.id
_entity.type
_entity.pdbx_description
1 polymer ?
#
loop_
_entity_poly.entity_id
_entity_poly.type
_entity_poly.pdbx_seq_one_letter_code
_entity_poly.pdbx_strand_id
1 'polypeptide(L)'
;MKILAALCFALASSGALAQHSHGVGQLGIVVENDRLTLLLEIPQHDLVGFERAAKTAREQVTVQATLEKLGQPERLFTPAAAGQCVLAEKSITAPLLTGGQATGGHGDVEARYVYRCVQPAALNELRTSVNKEFPRLRALTVSFAGAKGQKAGRLDAKNPVFAW
;
A
#
# COMPACT_ATOMS: atom_id res chain seq x y z
N MET A 1 -26.54 -18.08 -51.78
CA MET A 1 -25.28 -18.75 -51.40
C MET A 1 -24.77 -18.06 -50.13
N LYS A 2 -24.71 -18.78 -49.02
CA LYS A 2 -24.39 -18.28 -47.67
C LYS A 2 -22.88 -18.23 -47.49
N ILE A 3 -22.34 -17.13 -46.95
CA ILE A 3 -20.99 -17.13 -46.35
C ILE A 3 -21.11 -16.46 -44.98
N LEU A 4 -21.20 -17.29 -43.93
CA LEU A 4 -20.97 -16.89 -42.55
C LEU A 4 -19.45 -16.74 -42.37
N ALA A 5 -18.98 -15.52 -42.15
CA ALA A 5 -17.62 -15.29 -41.65
C ALA A 5 -17.68 -15.30 -40.12
N ALA A 6 -17.26 -16.41 -39.51
CA ALA A 6 -17.11 -16.51 -38.06
C ALA A 6 -15.79 -15.80 -37.65
N LEU A 7 -15.93 -14.65 -37.00
CA LEU A 7 -14.81 -13.91 -36.43
C LEU A 7 -14.47 -14.53 -35.07
N CYS A 8 -13.41 -15.33 -35.02
CA CYS A 8 -12.90 -15.91 -33.78
C CYS A 8 -12.08 -14.85 -33.04
N PHE A 9 -12.68 -14.18 -32.05
CA PHE A 9 -11.95 -13.31 -31.12
C PHE A 9 -11.11 -14.19 -30.19
N ALA A 10 -9.80 -14.26 -30.43
CA ALA A 10 -8.86 -14.83 -29.47
C ALA A 10 -8.80 -13.90 -28.25
N LEU A 11 -9.39 -14.32 -27.14
CA LEU A 11 -9.16 -13.72 -25.82
C LEU A 11 -7.72 -14.05 -25.41
N ALA A 12 -6.81 -13.11 -25.62
CA ALA A 12 -5.50 -13.16 -25.00
C ALA A 12 -5.69 -12.96 -23.49
N SER A 13 -5.63 -14.05 -22.71
CA SER A 13 -5.54 -13.97 -21.27
C SER A 13 -4.20 -13.35 -20.90
N SER A 14 -4.20 -12.06 -20.56
CA SER A 14 -3.08 -11.43 -19.86
C SER A 14 -2.99 -12.03 -18.46
N GLY A 15 -2.32 -13.17 -18.33
CA GLY A 15 -1.82 -13.61 -17.03
C GLY A 15 -0.84 -12.55 -16.56
N ALA A 16 -1.23 -11.75 -15.58
CA ALA A 16 -0.33 -10.84 -14.90
C ALA A 16 0.80 -11.69 -14.30
N LEU A 17 1.93 -11.78 -14.99
CA LEU A 17 3.17 -12.25 -14.42
C LEU A 17 3.49 -11.27 -13.29
N ALA A 18 3.20 -11.69 -12.07
CA ALA A 18 3.50 -10.93 -10.87
C ALA A 18 5.02 -10.69 -10.85
N GLN A 19 5.40 -9.47 -11.20
CA GLN A 19 6.77 -9.02 -11.16
C GLN A 19 7.10 -8.87 -9.68
N HIS A 20 7.80 -9.86 -9.11
CA HIS A 20 8.22 -9.92 -7.71
C HIS A 20 9.24 -8.79 -7.45
N SER A 21 8.73 -7.57 -7.30
CA SER A 21 9.53 -6.36 -7.24
C SER A 21 9.95 -6.12 -5.79
N HIS A 22 10.93 -6.89 -5.34
CA HIS A 22 11.51 -6.67 -4.01
C HIS A 22 12.01 -5.23 -3.84
N GLY A 23 11.76 -4.69 -2.66
CA GLY A 23 12.11 -3.33 -2.28
C GLY A 23 11.18 -2.26 -2.83
N VAL A 24 10.05 -2.62 -3.46
CA VAL A 24 9.05 -1.64 -3.93
C VAL A 24 7.65 -2.06 -3.48
N GLY A 25 6.99 -1.19 -2.73
CA GLY A 25 5.57 -1.32 -2.38
C GLY A 25 4.70 -0.33 -3.14
N GLN A 26 3.39 -0.41 -2.96
CA GLN A 26 2.40 0.48 -3.54
C GLN A 26 1.70 1.29 -2.45
N LEU A 27 1.42 2.56 -2.73
CA LEU A 27 0.63 3.44 -1.89
C LEU A 27 -0.47 4.10 -2.72
N GLY A 28 -1.71 3.66 -2.52
CA GLY A 28 -2.90 4.35 -2.98
C GLY A 28 -3.28 5.48 -2.03
N ILE A 29 -3.57 6.66 -2.56
CA ILE A 29 -4.02 7.84 -1.82
C ILE A 29 -5.31 8.33 -2.45
N VAL A 30 -6.41 8.29 -1.69
CA VAL A 30 -7.71 8.80 -2.16
C VAL A 30 -8.19 9.90 -1.23
N VAL A 31 -8.51 11.06 -1.79
CA VAL A 31 -9.14 12.18 -1.08
C VAL A 31 -10.52 12.42 -1.68
N GLU A 32 -11.56 12.09 -0.91
CA GLU A 32 -12.95 12.22 -1.32
C GLU A 32 -13.81 12.68 -0.13
N ASN A 33 -14.65 13.69 -0.34
CA ASN A 33 -15.45 14.32 0.72
C ASN A 33 -14.55 14.76 1.90
N ASP A 34 -14.88 14.33 3.12
CA ASP A 34 -14.10 14.56 4.34
C ASP A 34 -13.05 13.48 4.60
N ARG A 35 -12.79 12.56 3.67
CA ARG A 35 -11.96 11.37 3.91
C ARG A 35 -10.65 11.39 3.12
N LEU A 36 -9.57 11.09 3.82
CA LEU A 36 -8.31 10.64 3.24
C LEU A 36 -8.20 9.13 3.48
N THR A 37 -8.12 8.33 2.43
CA THR A 37 -7.87 6.89 2.50
C THR A 37 -6.48 6.59 1.96
N LEU A 38 -5.68 5.88 2.75
CA LEU A 38 -4.39 5.34 2.36
C LEU A 38 -4.51 3.82 2.25
N LEU A 39 -4.07 3.26 1.13
CA LEU A 39 -3.93 1.82 0.92
C LEU A 39 -2.47 1.50 0.67
N LEU A 40 -1.82 0.84 1.62
CA LEU A 40 -0.43 0.44 1.56
C LEU A 40 -0.33 -1.06 1.28
N GLU A 41 0.32 -1.44 0.19
CA GLU A 41 0.58 -2.83 -0.17
C GLU A 41 2.09 -3.05 -0.27
N ILE A 42 2.62 -4.00 0.50
CA ILE A 42 4.06 -4.27 0.55
C ILE A 42 4.32 -5.78 0.53
N PRO A 43 5.27 -6.26 -0.29
CA PRO A 43 5.74 -7.64 -0.19
C PRO A 43 6.22 -7.95 1.23
N GLN A 44 5.73 -9.02 1.84
CA GLN A 44 6.12 -9.37 3.21
C GLN A 44 7.63 -9.43 3.41
N HIS A 45 8.39 -9.91 2.42
CA HIS A 45 9.85 -9.95 2.48
C HIS A 45 10.46 -8.57 2.79
N ASP A 46 9.88 -7.50 2.26
CA ASP A 46 10.39 -6.15 2.45
C ASP A 46 10.05 -5.58 3.83
N LEU A 47 9.19 -6.27 4.59
CA LEU A 47 8.86 -5.95 5.98
C LEU A 47 9.64 -6.81 6.99
N VAL A 48 9.68 -8.13 6.78
CA VAL A 48 10.22 -9.10 7.77
C VAL A 48 11.43 -9.89 7.28
N GLY A 49 11.76 -9.84 5.98
CA GLY A 49 12.94 -10.48 5.40
C GLY A 49 12.74 -11.94 4.93
N PHE A 50 11.50 -12.44 4.92
CA PHE A 50 11.15 -13.78 4.46
C PHE A 50 9.71 -13.80 3.91
N GLU A 51 9.37 -14.75 3.04
CA GLU A 51 8.08 -14.82 2.32
C GLU A 51 7.11 -15.86 2.87
N ARG A 52 7.55 -16.64 3.85
CA ARG A 52 6.77 -17.71 4.50
C ARG A 52 6.20 -17.25 5.85
N ALA A 53 5.40 -18.08 6.50
CA ALA A 53 5.10 -17.89 7.92
C ALA A 53 6.38 -17.96 8.78
N ALA A 54 6.39 -17.22 9.91
CA ALA A 54 7.47 -17.28 10.90
C ALA A 54 7.56 -18.68 11.52
N LYS A 55 8.78 -19.21 11.63
CA LYS A 55 9.08 -20.56 12.15
C LYS A 55 9.88 -20.54 13.46
N THR A 56 10.58 -19.45 13.75
CA THR A 56 11.43 -19.33 14.94
C THR A 56 10.94 -18.23 15.87
N ALA A 57 11.33 -18.30 17.15
CA ALA A 57 11.05 -17.25 18.13
C ALA A 57 11.56 -15.87 17.68
N ARG A 58 12.73 -15.81 17.04
CA ARG A 58 13.28 -14.56 16.50
C ARG A 58 12.41 -13.98 15.40
N GLU A 59 11.94 -14.83 14.48
CA GLU A 59 11.05 -14.41 13.40
C GLU A 59 9.70 -13.94 13.95
N GLN A 60 9.14 -14.62 14.96
CA GLN A 60 7.89 -14.21 15.62
C GLN A 60 8.01 -12.81 16.25
N VAL A 61 9.15 -12.51 16.90
CA VAL A 61 9.43 -11.16 17.41
C VAL A 61 9.51 -10.14 16.26
N THR A 62 10.16 -10.47 15.14
CA THR A 62 10.18 -9.59 13.96
C THR A 62 8.77 -9.34 13.41
N VAL A 63 7.93 -10.38 13.32
CA VAL A 63 6.54 -10.24 12.88
C VAL A 63 5.76 -9.33 13.81
N GLN A 64 5.85 -9.56 15.12
CA GLN A 64 5.15 -8.76 16.11
C GLN A 64 5.55 -7.28 16.03
N ALA A 65 6.85 -6.99 15.96
CA ALA A 65 7.34 -5.62 15.81
C ALA A 65 6.87 -4.95 14.51
N THR A 66 6.78 -5.72 13.41
CA THR A 66 6.24 -5.23 12.14
C THR A 66 4.76 -4.89 12.26
N LEU A 67 3.94 -5.77 12.85
CA LEU A 67 2.52 -5.52 13.06
C LEU A 67 2.27 -4.33 13.99
N GLU A 68 3.10 -4.14 15.02
CA GLU A 68 3.04 -2.98 15.91
C GLU A 68 3.32 -1.66 15.17
N LYS A 69 4.35 -1.64 14.31
CA LYS A 69 4.66 -0.47 13.46
C LYS A 69 3.53 -0.13 12.50
N LEU A 70 2.99 -1.12 11.79
CA LEU A 70 1.81 -0.95 10.92
C LEU A 70 0.58 -0.52 11.73
N GLY A 71 0.51 -0.94 13.00
CA GLY A 71 -0.47 -0.49 13.96
C GLY A 71 -0.35 0.98 14.39
N GLN A 72 0.70 1.71 14.00
CA GLN A 72 0.94 3.10 14.42
C GLN A 72 1.06 4.01 13.17
N PRO A 73 -0.03 4.23 12.42
CA PRO A 73 0.02 4.97 11.16
C PRO A 73 0.51 6.40 11.29
N GLU A 74 0.37 7.04 12.46
CA GLU A 74 0.93 8.36 12.78
C GLU A 74 2.46 8.40 12.71
N ARG A 75 3.13 7.25 12.86
CA ARG A 75 4.58 7.14 12.64
C ARG A 75 4.94 6.93 11.18
N LEU A 76 4.01 6.39 10.40
CA LEU A 76 4.23 6.02 9.00
C LEU A 76 3.83 7.13 8.03
N PHE A 77 2.82 7.92 8.39
CA PHE A 77 2.18 8.89 7.52
C PHE A 77 1.86 10.17 8.28
N THR A 78 2.12 11.30 7.63
CA THR A 78 1.81 12.63 8.15
C THR A 78 1.09 13.41 7.05
N PRO A 79 -0.25 13.46 7.08
CA PRO A 79 -1.03 14.37 6.22
C PRO A 79 -0.65 15.83 6.52
N ALA A 80 -0.73 16.71 5.51
CA ALA A 80 -0.51 18.13 5.73
C ALA A 80 -1.40 18.66 6.87
N ALA A 81 -0.81 19.39 7.82
CA ALA A 81 -1.52 19.86 9.02
C ALA A 81 -2.74 20.74 8.68
N ALA A 82 -2.66 21.48 7.57
CA ALA A 82 -3.77 22.30 7.06
C ALA A 82 -5.03 21.48 6.74
N GLY A 83 -4.90 20.18 6.44
CA GLY A 83 -6.04 19.27 6.23
C GLY A 83 -6.80 18.91 7.52
N GLN A 84 -6.17 19.10 8.69
CA GLN A 84 -6.74 18.77 10.01
C GLN A 84 -7.32 17.34 10.05
N CYS A 85 -6.51 16.38 9.62
CA CYS A 85 -6.91 14.98 9.49
C CYS A 85 -6.67 14.20 10.79
N VAL A 86 -7.67 13.45 11.24
CA VAL A 86 -7.63 12.56 12.41
C VAL A 86 -7.92 11.12 11.97
N LEU A 87 -7.14 10.15 12.44
CA LEU A 87 -7.36 8.74 12.13
C LEU A 87 -8.75 8.30 12.63
N ALA A 88 -9.54 7.72 11.74
CA ALA A 88 -10.87 7.20 12.04
C ALA A 88 -10.91 5.67 11.98
N GLU A 89 -10.22 5.05 11.01
CA GLU A 89 -10.21 3.60 10.83
C GLU A 89 -8.81 3.11 10.44
N LYS A 90 -8.51 1.88 10.85
CA LYS A 90 -7.30 1.16 10.45
C LYS A 90 -7.63 -0.33 10.33
N SER A 91 -7.16 -0.95 9.25
CA SER A 91 -7.19 -2.40 9.07
C SER A 91 -5.87 -2.88 8.47
N ILE A 92 -5.37 -4.00 8.96
CA ILE A 92 -4.14 -4.63 8.48
C ILE A 92 -4.47 -6.07 8.12
N THR A 93 -4.22 -6.44 6.87
CA THR A 93 -4.37 -7.79 6.35
C THR A 93 -2.99 -8.33 6.04
N ALA A 94 -2.54 -9.30 6.85
CA ALA A 94 -1.21 -9.88 6.73
C ALA A 94 -1.28 -11.40 6.95
N PRO A 95 -1.89 -12.18 6.03
CA PRO A 95 -2.31 -13.56 6.32
C PRO A 95 -1.16 -14.46 6.81
N LEU A 96 0.00 -14.42 6.15
CA LEU A 96 1.15 -15.25 6.57
C LEU A 96 1.82 -14.77 7.87
N LEU A 97 1.63 -13.50 8.24
CA LEU A 97 2.13 -12.94 9.49
C LEU A 97 1.20 -13.25 10.67
N THR A 98 -0.10 -13.46 10.41
CA THR A 98 -1.11 -13.75 11.43
C THR A 98 -1.54 -15.22 11.47
N GLY A 99 -0.82 -16.10 10.77
CA GLY A 99 -1.04 -17.56 10.80
C GLY A 99 -2.10 -18.09 9.83
N GLY A 100 -2.62 -17.24 8.95
CA GLY A 100 -3.47 -17.61 7.81
C GLY A 100 -2.68 -18.07 6.58
N GLN A 101 -3.39 -18.34 5.49
CA GLN A 101 -2.81 -18.71 4.19
C GLN A 101 -2.77 -17.50 3.24
N ALA A 102 -1.72 -17.39 2.44
CA ALA A 102 -1.66 -16.42 1.36
C ALA A 102 -2.58 -16.84 0.21
N THR A 103 -3.48 -15.94 -0.21
CA THR A 103 -4.27 -16.11 -1.45
C THR A 103 -3.49 -15.51 -2.61
N GLY A 104 -3.33 -16.24 -3.71
CA GLY A 104 -2.67 -15.72 -4.92
C GLY A 104 -1.13 -15.78 -4.93
N GLY A 105 -0.51 -16.58 -4.06
CA GLY A 105 0.92 -16.92 -4.14
C GLY A 105 1.90 -15.92 -3.53
N HIS A 106 1.44 -14.71 -3.17
CA HIS A 106 2.25 -13.70 -2.49
C HIS A 106 1.74 -13.45 -1.08
N GLY A 107 2.65 -13.44 -0.12
CA GLY A 107 2.36 -13.14 1.29
C GLY A 107 2.16 -11.66 1.57
N ASP A 108 1.67 -10.88 0.61
CA ASP A 108 1.67 -9.42 0.70
C ASP A 108 0.91 -8.92 1.92
N VAL A 109 1.41 -7.83 2.47
CA VAL A 109 0.78 -7.14 3.59
C VAL A 109 0.05 -5.92 3.04
N GLU A 110 -1.24 -5.89 3.30
CA GLU A 110 -2.10 -4.75 2.99
C GLU A 110 -2.42 -4.01 4.30
N ALA A 111 -2.28 -2.69 4.31
CA ALA A 111 -2.72 -1.86 5.41
C ALA A 111 -3.53 -0.68 4.88
N ARG A 112 -4.77 -0.57 5.37
CA ARG A 112 -5.68 0.52 5.03
C ARG A 112 -5.85 1.45 6.22
N TYR A 113 -5.69 2.74 5.97
CA TYR A 113 -5.87 3.79 6.97
C TYR A 113 -6.85 4.82 6.44
N VAL A 114 -7.85 5.18 7.25
CA VAL A 114 -8.79 6.26 6.91
C VAL A 114 -8.66 7.35 7.93
N TYR A 115 -8.49 8.57 7.44
CA TYR A 115 -8.57 9.78 8.23
C TYR A 115 -9.83 10.56 7.86
N ARG A 116 -10.43 11.22 8.86
CA ARG A 116 -11.40 12.30 8.65
C ARG A 116 -10.69 13.62 8.73
N CYS A 117 -10.89 14.47 7.73
CA CYS A 117 -10.24 15.75 7.57
C CYS A 117 -11.28 16.86 7.67
N VAL A 118 -11.04 17.84 8.53
CA VAL A 118 -11.93 19.01 8.67
C VAL A 118 -11.79 19.94 7.45
N GLN A 119 -10.60 20.02 6.85
CA GLN A 119 -10.31 20.89 5.71
C GLN A 119 -9.70 20.10 4.54
N PRO A 120 -10.44 19.17 3.92
CA PRO A 120 -9.92 18.29 2.87
C PRO A 120 -9.37 19.06 1.65
N ALA A 121 -9.94 20.23 1.34
CA ALA A 121 -9.44 21.09 0.25
C ALA A 121 -8.04 21.68 0.51
N ALA A 122 -7.64 21.81 1.78
CA ALA A 122 -6.32 22.28 2.18
C ALA A 122 -5.28 21.15 2.29
N LEU A 123 -5.72 19.88 2.17
CA LEU A 123 -4.83 18.73 2.13
C LEU A 123 -4.21 18.60 0.74
N ASN A 124 -2.96 19.02 0.62
CA ASN A 124 -2.20 19.09 -0.64
C ASN A 124 -0.94 18.22 -0.66
N GLU A 125 -0.59 17.57 0.46
CA GLU A 125 0.54 16.66 0.52
C GLU A 125 0.39 15.59 1.60
N LEU A 126 1.14 14.51 1.42
CA LEU A 126 1.37 13.44 2.39
C LEU A 126 2.87 13.22 2.53
N ARG A 127 3.37 13.28 3.75
CA ARG A 127 4.72 12.81 4.08
C ARG A 127 4.65 11.36 4.58
N THR A 128 5.62 10.54 4.19
CA THR A 128 5.77 9.17 4.67
C THR A 128 7.11 8.94 5.36
N SER A 129 7.12 8.05 6.34
CA SER A 129 8.31 7.50 6.98
C SER A 129 8.41 5.97 6.79
N VAL A 130 7.56 5.37 5.93
CA VAL A 130 7.50 3.90 5.77
C VAL A 130 8.87 3.32 5.39
N ASN A 131 9.61 3.92 4.45
CA ASN A 131 10.95 3.45 4.08
C ASN A 131 12.00 3.60 5.19
N LYS A 132 11.78 4.53 6.14
CA LYS A 132 12.65 4.68 7.33
C LYS A 132 12.35 3.59 8.36
N GLU A 133 11.07 3.28 8.55
CA GLU A 133 10.61 2.25 9.49
C GLU A 133 10.86 0.82 8.97
N PHE A 134 10.90 0.65 7.65
CA PHE A 134 11.18 -0.60 6.94
C PHE A 134 12.31 -0.43 5.91
N PRO A 135 13.59 -0.50 6.31
CA PRO A 135 14.73 -0.18 5.43
C PRO A 135 14.93 -1.11 4.23
N ARG A 136 14.31 -2.31 4.22
CA ARG A 136 14.33 -3.20 3.04
C ARG A 136 13.40 -2.70 1.93
N LEU A 137 12.36 -1.95 2.29
CA LEU A 137 11.49 -1.25 1.37
C LEU A 137 12.22 0.00 0.85
N ARG A 138 12.72 -0.05 -0.37
CA ARG A 138 13.51 1.03 -0.96
C ARG A 138 12.64 2.19 -1.43
N ALA A 139 11.43 1.89 -1.89
CA ALA A 139 10.51 2.90 -2.40
C ALA A 139 9.04 2.47 -2.35
N LEU A 140 8.17 3.44 -2.52
CA LEU A 140 6.75 3.27 -2.81
C LEU A 140 6.43 3.85 -4.18
N THR A 141 5.70 3.12 -5.02
CA THR A 141 4.95 3.74 -6.12
C THR A 141 3.66 4.30 -5.57
N VAL A 142 3.29 5.50 -6.02
CA VAL A 142 2.11 6.21 -5.52
C VAL A 142 1.08 6.33 -6.64
N SER A 143 -0.17 6.01 -6.33
CA SER A 143 -1.35 6.36 -7.12
C SER A 143 -2.24 7.27 -6.29
N PHE A 144 -2.57 8.45 -6.80
CA PHE A 144 -3.41 9.43 -6.14
C PHE A 144 -4.67 9.71 -6.96
N ALA A 145 -5.81 9.84 -6.27
CA ALA A 145 -7.06 10.34 -6.82
C ALA A 145 -7.76 11.28 -5.83
N GLY A 146 -8.19 12.44 -6.31
CA GLY A 146 -9.04 13.35 -5.53
C GLY A 146 -9.64 14.46 -6.39
N ALA A 147 -10.22 15.47 -5.74
CA ALA A 147 -10.92 16.57 -6.43
C ALA A 147 -10.03 17.36 -7.42
N LYS A 148 -8.71 17.35 -7.22
CA LYS A 148 -7.74 18.00 -8.13
C LYS A 148 -7.33 17.12 -9.33
N GLY A 149 -7.87 15.91 -9.44
CA GLY A 149 -7.55 14.94 -10.48
C GLY A 149 -6.77 13.74 -9.96
N GLN A 150 -6.10 13.05 -10.88
CA GLN A 150 -5.30 11.87 -10.58
C GLN A 150 -3.82 12.14 -10.84
N LYS A 151 -2.95 11.54 -10.04
CA LYS A 151 -1.50 11.70 -10.15
C LYS A 151 -0.78 10.41 -9.77
N ALA A 152 0.30 10.09 -10.46
CA ALA A 152 1.20 9.01 -10.08
C ALA A 152 2.54 9.59 -9.62
N GLY A 153 3.28 8.83 -8.82
CA GLY A 153 4.63 9.21 -8.45
C GLY A 153 5.37 8.12 -7.70
N ARG A 154 6.46 8.53 -7.05
CA ARG A 154 7.32 7.64 -6.29
C ARG A 154 7.81 8.34 -5.03
N LEU A 155 7.83 7.62 -3.92
CA LEU A 155 8.40 8.05 -2.65
C LEU A 155 9.56 7.14 -2.28
N ASP A 156 10.56 7.71 -1.64
CA ASP A 156 11.68 7.00 -1.05
C ASP A 156 12.21 7.75 0.17
N ALA A 157 13.26 7.22 0.80
CA ALA A 157 13.85 7.84 1.99
C ALA A 157 14.40 9.26 1.75
N LYS A 158 14.79 9.60 0.51
CA LYS A 158 15.33 10.92 0.13
C LYS A 158 14.21 11.88 -0.28
N ASN A 159 13.13 11.36 -0.87
CA ASN A 159 11.97 12.10 -1.33
C ASN A 159 10.70 11.56 -0.64
N PRO A 160 10.47 11.89 0.66
CA PRO A 160 9.41 11.29 1.46
C PRO A 160 8.07 12.05 1.37
N VAL A 161 7.94 13.06 0.50
CA VAL A 161 6.73 13.90 0.40
C VAL A 161 6.10 13.74 -0.98
N PHE A 162 4.82 13.38 -1.01
CA PHE A 162 4.01 13.37 -2.22
C PHE A 162 3.03 14.55 -2.18
N ALA A 163 3.14 15.46 -3.14
CA ALA A 163 2.25 16.63 -3.25
C ALA A 163 1.31 16.53 -4.45
N TRP A 164 0.09 17.04 -4.32
CA TRP A 164 -0.96 17.02 -5.34
C TRP A 164 -1.81 18.31 -5.44
#